data_AF-A0A0M6Y6I9-F1
#
_entry.id   AF-A0A0M6Y6I9-F1
#
_cell.length_a   1.000
_cell.length_b   1.000
_cell.length_c   1.000
_cell.angle_alpha   90.00
_cell.angle_beta   90.00
_cell.angle_gamma   90.00
#
_symmetry.space_group_name_H-M   'P 1'
#
loop_
_entity.id
_entity.type
_entity.pdbx_description
1 polymer ?
#
loop_
_entity_poly.entity_id
_entity_poly.type
_entity_poly.pdbx_seq_one_letter_code
_entity_poly.pdbx_strand_id
1 'polypeptide(L)'
;MERFQLATDLPESYKAASFEQMAPVHYDLLGSLKEWPKLPPPWVLKELGSCAIYPDDHARGKMLQRELHHSVIPYKSECEGGAGFWDRITNGAWREHQTEGWINDRTKVSA
;
A
#
# COMPACT_ATOMS: atom_id res chain seq x y z
N MET A 1 -7.33 -14.05 -39.80
CA MET A 1 -6.97 -13.91 -38.38
C MET A 1 -5.50 -13.54 -38.31
N GLU A 2 -5.19 -12.25 -38.19
CA GLU A 2 -3.82 -11.77 -38.02
C GLU A 2 -3.35 -12.11 -36.60
N ARG A 3 -2.19 -12.78 -36.50
CA ARG A 3 -1.51 -13.02 -35.23
C ARG A 3 -0.81 -11.73 -34.84
N PHE A 4 -1.25 -11.08 -33.75
CA PHE A 4 -0.48 -10.03 -33.10
C PHE A 4 0.85 -10.64 -32.60
N GLN A 5 1.94 -10.39 -33.33
CA GLN A 5 3.29 -10.60 -32.82
C GLN A 5 3.58 -9.49 -31.80
N LEU A 6 3.74 -9.86 -30.53
CA LEU A 6 4.25 -8.94 -29.51
C LEU A 6 5.63 -8.44 -29.97
N ALA A 7 5.75 -7.13 -30.14
CA ALA A 7 6.99 -6.47 -30.50
C ALA A 7 8.07 -6.82 -29.46
N THR A 8 9.09 -7.55 -29.90
CA THR A 8 10.25 -7.97 -29.09
C THR A 8 11.29 -6.87 -28.88
N ASP A 9 11.03 -5.66 -29.33
CA ASP A 9 11.99 -4.57 -29.32
C ASP A 9 11.78 -3.63 -28.13
N LEU A 10 11.87 -4.18 -26.92
CA LEU A 10 12.07 -3.35 -25.74
C LEU A 10 13.48 -2.74 -25.81
N PRO A 11 13.63 -1.41 -25.59
CA PRO A 11 14.93 -0.73 -25.62
C PRO A 11 15.94 -1.42 -24.70
N GLU A 12 17.23 -1.48 -25.07
CA GLU A 12 18.31 -2.11 -24.29
C GLU A 12 18.34 -1.65 -22.81
N SER A 13 17.90 -0.43 -22.53
CA SER A 13 17.76 0.13 -21.18
C SER A 13 16.81 -0.66 -20.27
N TYR A 14 15.88 -1.44 -20.83
CA TYR A 14 14.98 -2.34 -20.10
C TYR A 14 15.53 -3.77 -19.98
N LYS A 15 16.55 -4.14 -20.76
CA LYS A 15 17.18 -5.48 -20.71
C LYS A 15 18.22 -5.60 -19.60
N ALA A 16 18.65 -4.48 -19.00
CA ALA A 16 19.72 -4.42 -18.00
C ALA A 16 19.24 -4.22 -16.55
N ALA A 17 17.93 -4.12 -16.30
CA ALA A 17 17.41 -4.34 -14.95
C ALA A 17 17.21 -5.84 -14.80
N SER A 18 18.19 -6.53 -14.22
CA SER A 18 18.05 -7.93 -13.83
C SER A 18 16.70 -8.11 -13.11
N PHE A 19 15.87 -9.01 -13.62
CA PHE A 19 14.53 -9.32 -13.06
C PHE A 19 14.60 -9.57 -11.54
N GLU A 20 15.75 -10.03 -11.05
CA GLU A 20 16.08 -10.27 -9.64
C GLU A 20 16.21 -9.00 -8.78
N GLN A 21 16.52 -7.83 -9.35
CA GLN A 21 16.65 -6.57 -8.61
C GLN A 21 15.35 -5.75 -8.55
N MET A 22 14.41 -5.97 -9.48
CA MET A 22 13.06 -5.36 -9.43
C MET A 22 12.03 -6.25 -8.72
N ALA A 23 12.32 -7.54 -8.56
CA ALA A 23 11.47 -8.52 -7.90
C ALA A 23 10.94 -8.11 -6.52
N PRO A 24 11.75 -7.62 -5.55
CA PRO A 24 11.31 -7.56 -4.16
C PRO A 24 10.09 -6.65 -3.98
N VAL A 25 10.10 -5.44 -4.55
CA VAL A 25 9.04 -4.45 -4.32
C VAL A 25 7.71 -4.89 -4.96
N HIS A 26 7.75 -5.55 -6.12
CA HIS A 26 6.55 -5.98 -6.83
C HIS A 26 5.85 -7.18 -6.16
N TYR A 27 6.61 -8.14 -5.61
CA TYR A 27 6.02 -9.29 -4.90
C TYR A 27 5.27 -8.88 -3.63
N ASP A 28 5.67 -7.77 -3.08
CA ASP A 28 5.40 -7.36 -1.71
C ASP A 28 4.16 -6.41 -1.73
N LEU A 29 3.99 -5.65 -2.83
CA LEU A 29 2.71 -5.08 -3.24
C LEU A 29 1.67 -6.16 -3.58
N LEU A 30 2.04 -7.18 -4.35
CA LEU A 30 1.15 -8.30 -4.68
C LEU A 30 0.73 -9.08 -3.42
N GLY A 31 1.64 -9.24 -2.46
CA GLY A 31 1.36 -9.79 -1.14
C GLY A 31 0.31 -8.97 -0.40
N SER A 32 0.47 -7.65 -0.38
CA SER A 32 -0.50 -6.74 0.26
C SER A 32 -1.89 -6.80 -0.38
N LEU A 33 -1.97 -6.94 -1.71
CA LEU A 33 -3.22 -7.12 -2.43
C LEU A 33 -3.88 -8.47 -2.10
N LYS A 34 -3.09 -9.54 -1.95
CA LYS A 34 -3.59 -10.86 -1.53
C LYS A 34 -4.15 -10.84 -0.10
N GLU A 35 -3.58 -10.01 0.76
CA GLU A 35 -4.02 -9.83 2.14
C GLU A 35 -5.14 -8.79 2.29
N TRP A 36 -5.65 -8.20 1.20
CA TRP A 36 -6.87 -7.41 1.23
C TRP A 36 -7.99 -8.30 1.83
N PRO A 37 -8.73 -7.84 2.86
CA PRO A 37 -8.89 -6.47 3.35
C PRO A 37 -8.02 -6.04 4.54
N LYS A 38 -6.70 -6.10 4.47
CA LYS A 38 -5.81 -5.46 5.47
C LYS A 38 -5.21 -4.14 4.98
N LEU A 39 -4.78 -3.31 5.93
CA LEU A 39 -3.99 -2.13 5.61
C LEU A 39 -2.54 -2.59 5.31
N PRO A 40 -1.93 -2.14 4.21
CA PRO A 40 -0.56 -2.49 3.87
C PRO A 40 0.44 -1.97 4.91
N PRO A 41 1.60 -2.62 5.05
CA PRO A 41 2.66 -2.14 5.92
C PRO A 41 3.23 -0.80 5.42
N PRO A 42 3.89 -0.01 6.31
CA PRO A 42 4.36 1.33 5.99
C PRO A 42 5.23 1.49 4.74
N TRP A 43 6.07 0.51 4.43
CA TRP A 43 6.93 0.58 3.25
C TRP A 43 6.11 0.42 1.96
N VAL A 44 5.04 -0.37 1.95
CA VAL A 44 4.10 -0.46 0.81
C VAL A 44 3.35 0.85 0.66
N LEU A 45 2.88 1.43 1.77
CA LEU A 45 2.21 2.73 1.74
C LEU A 45 3.12 3.81 1.16
N LYS A 46 4.42 3.79 1.48
CA LYS A 46 5.39 4.71 0.88
C LYS A 46 5.45 4.57 -0.64
N GLU A 47 5.52 3.34 -1.17
CA GLU A 47 5.55 3.09 -2.63
C GLU A 47 4.24 3.51 -3.30
N LEU A 48 3.10 3.19 -2.67
CA LEU A 48 1.76 3.62 -3.12
C LEU A 48 1.58 5.13 -3.10
N GLY A 49 2.39 5.87 -2.33
CA GLY A 49 2.39 7.33 -2.31
C GLY A 49 2.59 7.94 -3.69
N SER A 50 3.34 7.29 -4.58
CA SER A 50 3.50 7.72 -5.97
C SER A 50 2.20 7.64 -6.79
N CYS A 51 1.23 6.83 -6.37
CA CYS A 51 -0.09 6.70 -6.99
C CYS A 51 -1.14 7.66 -6.42
N ALA A 52 -0.80 8.43 -5.37
CA ALA A 52 -1.67 9.40 -4.72
C ALA A 52 -1.78 10.71 -5.52
N ILE A 53 -2.31 10.61 -6.73
CA ILE A 53 -2.40 11.72 -7.69
C ILE A 53 -3.54 12.71 -7.38
N TYR A 54 -4.51 12.30 -6.56
CA TYR A 54 -5.64 13.15 -6.21
C TYR A 54 -5.34 13.93 -4.92
N PRO A 55 -5.64 15.24 -4.86
CA PRO A 55 -5.41 16.05 -3.65
C PRO A 55 -6.05 15.46 -2.38
N ASP A 56 -7.19 14.80 -2.54
CA ASP A 56 -7.95 14.18 -1.45
C ASP A 56 -7.24 12.95 -0.85
N ASP A 57 -6.38 12.26 -1.60
CA ASP A 57 -5.66 11.08 -1.10
C ASP A 57 -4.76 11.50 0.07
N HIS A 58 -3.97 12.56 -0.09
CA HIS A 58 -3.10 13.03 0.99
C HIS A 58 -3.88 13.58 2.20
N ALA A 59 -5.00 14.28 1.96
CA ALA A 59 -5.87 14.77 3.04
C ALA A 59 -6.49 13.60 3.83
N ARG A 60 -6.99 12.58 3.12
CA ARG A 60 -7.55 11.36 3.70
C ARG A 60 -6.50 10.57 4.47
N GLY A 61 -5.30 10.43 3.94
CA GLY A 61 -4.16 9.80 4.61
C GLY A 61 -3.80 10.44 5.94
N LYS A 62 -3.79 11.77 6.00
CA LYS A 62 -3.57 12.51 7.26
C LYS A 62 -4.68 12.30 8.29
N MET A 63 -5.94 12.21 7.85
CA MET A 63 -7.03 11.85 8.76
C MET A 63 -6.83 10.44 9.31
N LEU A 64 -6.51 9.49 8.44
CA LEU A 64 -6.23 8.10 8.77
C LEU A 64 -5.09 7.91 9.77
N GLN A 65 -3.98 8.61 9.56
CA GLN A 65 -2.84 8.61 10.48
C GLN A 65 -3.25 9.07 11.90
N ARG A 66 -4.15 10.07 11.99
CA ARG A 66 -4.67 10.55 13.28
C ARG A 66 -5.63 9.55 13.92
N GLU A 67 -6.44 8.87 13.12
CA GLU A 67 -7.41 7.86 13.58
C GLU A 67 -6.73 6.58 14.12
N LEU A 68 -5.69 6.10 13.44
CA LEU A 68 -5.05 4.80 13.72
C LEU A 68 -3.82 4.87 14.63
N HIS A 69 -3.47 6.06 15.10
CA HIS A 69 -2.21 6.37 15.78
C HIS A 69 -0.96 6.13 14.89
N HIS A 70 0.15 6.75 15.29
CA HIS A 70 1.37 6.86 14.48
C HIS A 70 2.10 5.53 14.21
N SER A 71 1.73 4.44 14.90
CA SER A 71 2.36 3.12 14.75
C SER A 71 1.96 2.41 13.45
N VAL A 72 0.85 2.83 12.83
CA VAL A 72 0.29 2.18 11.64
C VAL A 72 0.62 2.93 10.36
N ILE A 73 0.54 4.27 10.39
CA ILE A 73 0.89 5.15 9.25
C ILE A 73 1.95 6.15 9.75
N PRO A 74 3.20 6.10 9.25
CA PRO A 74 4.24 7.05 9.68
C PRO A 74 3.95 8.49 9.27
N TYR A 75 4.57 9.45 9.97
CA TYR A 75 4.62 10.88 9.62
C TYR A 75 5.56 11.13 8.42
N LYS A 76 5.19 10.59 7.27
CA LYS A 76 5.85 10.79 5.99
C LYS A 76 4.78 11.03 4.94
N SER A 77 4.92 12.10 4.16
CA SER A 77 3.92 12.52 3.17
C SER A 77 3.64 11.43 2.13
N GLU A 78 4.62 10.61 1.79
CA GLU A 78 4.47 9.48 0.88
C GLU A 78 3.59 8.38 1.50
N CYS A 79 3.79 8.08 2.79
CA CYS A 79 2.96 7.10 3.51
C CYS A 79 1.52 7.62 3.70
N GLU A 80 1.35 8.91 3.96
CA GLU A 80 0.05 9.57 4.04
C GLU A 80 -0.67 9.47 2.69
N GLY A 81 0.01 9.85 1.60
CA GLY A 81 -0.53 9.70 0.25
C GLY A 81 -0.95 8.27 -0.06
N GLY A 82 -0.08 7.29 0.20
CA GLY A 82 -0.38 5.88 -0.05
C GLY A 82 -1.52 5.34 0.80
N ALA A 83 -1.64 5.77 2.06
CA ALA A 83 -2.76 5.39 2.93
C ALA A 83 -4.11 5.91 2.40
N GLY A 84 -4.15 7.16 1.93
CA GLY A 84 -5.37 7.70 1.34
C GLY A 84 -5.71 7.07 0.00
N PHE A 85 -4.71 6.86 -0.86
CA PHE A 85 -4.87 6.10 -2.10
C PHE A 85 -5.47 4.71 -1.82
N TRP A 86 -4.92 3.99 -0.83
CA TRP A 86 -5.38 2.66 -0.45
C TRP A 86 -6.82 2.68 0.07
N ASP A 87 -7.17 3.60 0.98
CA ASP A 87 -8.53 3.76 1.51
C ASP A 87 -9.54 4.07 0.39
N ARG A 88 -9.16 4.87 -0.61
CA ARG A 88 -10.00 5.15 -1.78
C ARG A 88 -10.23 3.92 -2.64
N ILE A 89 -9.18 3.21 -3.05
CA ILE A 89 -9.34 2.04 -3.96
C ILE A 89 -10.04 0.87 -3.28
N THR A 90 -9.92 0.75 -1.97
CA THR A 90 -10.57 -0.31 -1.18
C THR A 90 -11.93 0.12 -0.64
N ASN A 91 -12.34 1.37 -0.85
CA ASN A 91 -13.51 2.00 -0.22
C ASN A 91 -13.56 1.77 1.31
N GLY A 92 -12.40 1.81 1.97
CA GLY A 92 -12.27 1.61 3.41
C GLY A 92 -12.52 0.18 3.90
N ALA A 93 -12.65 -0.82 3.02
CA ALA A 93 -12.94 -2.22 3.40
C ALA A 93 -11.95 -2.82 4.42
N TRP A 94 -10.73 -2.28 4.50
CA TRP A 94 -9.72 -2.76 5.44
C TRP A 94 -9.94 -2.38 6.91
N ARG A 95 -10.87 -1.46 7.17
CA ARG A 95 -11.11 -0.92 8.52
C ARG A 95 -11.71 -1.95 9.47
N GLU A 96 -12.57 -2.84 8.97
CA GLU A 96 -13.23 -3.89 9.76
C GLU A 96 -12.20 -4.86 10.38
N HIS A 97 -11.09 -5.08 9.68
CA HIS A 97 -10.02 -5.98 10.09
C HIS A 97 -8.99 -5.33 11.03
N GLN A 98 -8.99 -4.01 11.14
CA GLN A 98 -8.16 -3.33 12.13
C GLN A 98 -8.77 -3.44 13.52
N THR A 99 -10.10 -3.33 13.65
CA THR A 99 -10.80 -3.38 14.94
C THR A 99 -10.56 -4.66 15.76
N GLU A 100 -10.24 -5.78 15.13
CA GLU A 100 -9.97 -7.06 15.84
C GLU A 100 -8.60 -7.08 16.55
N GLY A 101 -7.63 -6.28 16.10
CA GLY A 101 -6.29 -6.22 16.71
C GLY A 101 -6.21 -5.29 17.93
N TRP A 102 -7.03 -4.24 17.99
CA TRP A 102 -6.94 -3.20 19.03
C TRP A 102 -7.78 -3.48 20.29
N ILE A 103 -8.78 -4.36 20.21
CA ILE A 103 -9.62 -4.71 21.35
C ILE A 103 -8.88 -5.62 22.36
N ASN A 104 -7.81 -6.31 21.95
CA ASN A 104 -7.10 -7.28 22.79
C ASN A 104 -5.91 -6.72 23.59
N ASP A 105 -5.54 -5.44 23.43
CA ASP A 105 -4.37 -4.88 24.13
C ASP A 105 -4.74 -3.98 25.34
N ARG A 106 -6.03 -3.80 25.63
CA ARG A 106 -6.50 -3.10 26.84
C ARG A 106 -7.01 -4.01 27.97
N THR A 107 -7.01 -5.33 27.78
CA THR A 107 -7.44 -6.31 28.79
C THR A 107 -6.29 -6.97 29.57
N LYS A 108 -5.05 -6.51 29.42
CA LYS A 108 -3.95 -6.85 30.33
C LYS A 108 -3.54 -5.66 31.19
N VAL A 109 -4.43 -5.27 32.11
CA VAL A 109 -3.99 -4.70 33.38
C VAL A 109 -4.33 -5.75 34.44
N SER A 110 -3.31 -6.53 34.80
CA SER A 110 -3.39 -7.61 35.77
C SER A 110 -3.66 -7.09 37.19
N ALA A 111 -4.50 -7.86 37.90
CA ALA A 111 -4.56 -8.14 39.36
C ALA A 111 -4.42 -6.98 40.35
#